data_AF-A0AAV0QZC5-F1
#
_entry.id   AF-A0AAV0QZC5-F1
#
_cell.length_a   1.000
_cell.length_b   1.000
_cell.length_c   1.000
_cell.angle_alpha   90.00
_cell.angle_beta   90.00
_cell.angle_gamma   90.00
#
_symmetry.space_group_name_H-M   'P 1'
#
loop_
_entity.id
_entity.type
_entity.pdbx_description
1 polymer ?
#
loop_
_entity_poly.entity_id
_entity_poly.type
_entity_poly.pdbx_seq_one_letter_code
_entity_poly.pdbx_strand_id
1 'polypeptide(L)'
;KFYLVDAGYALRPGFITPYRNTRYHLKEYSHCPPGNSKELFNLRHASLRNAIESAFGVLKKIFSIITSGSEAHHDVNTRSEIVLACCILHNFLLMYDPDEDILREVDKELMENNVEEEDSGSENREADAKTAEKIREYSIPDVESLCLRC
;
A
#
# COMPACT_ATOMS: atom_id res chain seq x y z
N LYS A 1 6.77 -13.39 -9.39
CA LYS A 1 5.87 -12.87 -8.33
C LYS A 1 6.52 -11.60 -7.78
N PHE A 2 5.76 -10.54 -7.54
CA PHE A 2 6.26 -9.27 -7.03
C PHE A 2 5.53 -8.87 -5.75
N TYR A 3 6.22 -8.17 -4.85
CA TYR A 3 5.69 -7.60 -3.62
C TYR A 3 5.63 -6.08 -3.73
N LEU A 4 4.49 -5.48 -3.39
CA LEU A 4 4.31 -4.03 -3.35
C LEU A 4 5.03 -3.45 -2.13
N VAL A 5 5.72 -2.32 -2.28
CA VAL A 5 6.51 -1.71 -1.22
C VAL A 5 6.53 -0.18 -1.31
N ASP A 6 6.69 0.46 -0.16
CA ASP A 6 6.72 1.91 -0.01
C ASP A 6 7.93 2.56 -0.68
N ALA A 7 7.83 3.86 -0.95
CA ALA A 7 8.88 4.65 -1.61
C ALA A 7 10.22 4.68 -0.84
N GLY A 8 10.17 4.50 0.48
CA GLY A 8 11.33 4.44 1.37
C GLY A 8 12.19 3.19 1.21
N TYR A 9 11.71 2.15 0.53
CA TYR A 9 12.47 0.94 0.29
C TYR A 9 13.30 1.04 -1.00
N ALA A 10 14.47 0.39 -1.00
CA ALA A 10 15.26 0.23 -2.21
C ALA A 10 14.55 -0.75 -3.16
N LEU A 11 14.50 -0.41 -4.45
CA LEU A 11 14.00 -1.35 -5.45
C LEU A 11 14.93 -2.56 -5.55
N ARG A 12 14.38 -3.76 -5.41
CA ARG A 12 15.11 -5.03 -5.52
C ARG A 12 14.32 -6.00 -6.40
N PRO A 13 14.96 -6.98 -7.05
CA PRO A 13 14.25 -8.02 -7.77
C PRO A 13 13.17 -8.66 -6.90
N GLY A 14 11.94 -8.76 -7.42
CA GLY A 14 10.78 -9.26 -6.69
C GLY A 14 10.04 -8.24 -5.82
N PHE A 15 10.55 -7.00 -5.68
CA PHE A 15 9.88 -5.91 -4.99
C PHE A 15 9.56 -4.79 -5.98
N ILE A 16 8.43 -4.12 -5.77
CA ILE A 16 7.94 -3.05 -6.62
C ILE A 16 7.67 -1.83 -5.75
N THR A 17 8.40 -0.74 -6.05
CA THR A 17 8.24 0.58 -5.43
C THR A 17 7.64 1.55 -6.45
N PRO A 18 7.08 2.71 -6.02
CA PRO A 18 6.63 3.74 -6.95
C PRO A 18 7.79 4.34 -7.75
N TYR A 19 7.51 4.94 -8.92
CA TYR A 19 8.46 5.82 -9.61
C TYR A 19 8.72 7.05 -8.73
N ARG A 20 10.00 7.31 -8.46
CA ARG A 20 10.45 8.53 -7.78
C ARG A 20 10.32 9.74 -8.71
N ASN A 21 10.22 10.94 -8.13
CA ASN A 21 10.10 12.20 -8.86
C ASN A 21 8.92 12.23 -9.86
N THR A 22 7.85 11.50 -9.54
CA THR A 22 6.62 11.41 -10.32
C THR A 22 5.47 11.53 -9.33
N ARG A 23 4.36 12.19 -9.72
CA ARG A 23 3.15 12.29 -8.89
C ARG A 23 2.76 10.92 -8.33
N TYR A 24 2.25 10.87 -7.11
CA TYR A 24 1.98 9.61 -6.40
C TYR A 24 0.69 9.66 -5.58
N HIS A 25 0.36 10.79 -4.97
CA HIS A 25 -0.77 10.84 -4.05
C HIS A 25 -2.08 10.84 -4.82
N LEU A 26 -3.06 10.04 -4.38
CA LEU A 26 -4.35 9.88 -5.05
C LEU A 26 -5.07 11.22 -5.28
N LYS A 27 -4.93 12.17 -4.34
CA LYS A 27 -5.50 13.51 -4.45
C LYS A 27 -4.93 14.34 -5.61
N GLU A 28 -3.69 14.08 -6.03
CA GLU A 28 -3.09 14.78 -7.18
C GLU A 28 -3.76 14.41 -8.51
N TYR A 29 -4.49 13.29 -8.53
CA TYR A 29 -5.16 12.74 -9.71
C TYR A 29 -6.67 13.03 -9.77
N SER A 30 -7.25 13.64 -8.71
CA SER A 30 -8.69 13.96 -8.70
C SER A 30 -9.09 15.01 -9.73
N HIS A 31 -8.19 15.97 -10.00
CA HIS A 31 -8.43 17.08 -10.93
C HIS A 31 -7.67 16.91 -12.26
N CYS A 32 -6.55 16.18 -12.25
CA CYS A 32 -5.68 16.02 -13.40
C CYS A 32 -5.31 14.54 -13.59
N PRO A 33 -5.83 13.85 -14.61
CA PRO A 33 -5.50 12.45 -14.86
C PRO A 33 -3.99 12.25 -15.11
N PRO A 34 -3.49 11.01 -14.98
CA PRO A 34 -2.09 10.71 -15.27
C PRO A 34 -1.75 11.04 -16.73
N GLY A 35 -0.68 11.80 -16.94
CA GLY A 35 -0.24 12.25 -18.27
C GLY A 35 0.79 11.34 -18.93
N ASN A 36 1.33 10.36 -18.20
CA ASN A 36 2.31 9.40 -18.72
C ASN A 36 2.20 8.03 -18.01
N SER A 37 2.90 7.03 -18.55
CA SER A 37 2.88 5.66 -18.03
C SER A 37 3.45 5.52 -16.61
N LYS A 38 4.43 6.35 -16.22
CA LYS A 38 5.00 6.36 -14.85
C LYS A 38 3.98 6.90 -13.84
N GLU A 39 3.25 7.95 -14.21
CA GLU A 39 2.16 8.49 -13.38
C GLU A 39 0.99 7.51 -13.28
N LEU A 40 0.61 6.84 -14.37
CA LEU A 40 -0.43 5.81 -14.33
C LEU A 40 -0.05 4.65 -13.41
N PHE A 41 1.22 4.22 -13.48
CA PHE A 41 1.75 3.22 -12.58
C PHE A 41 1.69 3.66 -11.12
N ASN A 42 2.13 4.88 -10.82
CA ASN A 42 2.11 5.42 -9.47
C ASN A 42 0.69 5.57 -8.91
N LEU A 43 -0.26 6.03 -9.73
CA LEU A 43 -1.68 6.06 -9.38
C LEU A 43 -2.17 4.66 -8.97
N ARG A 44 -1.92 3.65 -9.81
CA ARG A 44 -2.32 2.25 -9.52
C ARG A 44 -1.63 1.71 -8.27
N HIS A 45 -0.35 2.01 -8.09
CA HIS A 45 0.43 1.64 -6.91
C HIS A 45 -0.19 2.25 -5.64
N ALA A 46 -0.48 3.55 -5.65
CA ALA A 46 -1.10 4.25 -4.54
C ALA A 46 -2.52 3.74 -4.26
N SER A 47 -3.32 3.47 -5.28
CA SER A 47 -4.67 2.90 -5.11
C SER A 47 -4.62 1.53 -4.44
N LEU A 48 -3.68 0.68 -4.85
CA LEU A 48 -3.51 -0.65 -4.24
C LEU A 48 -3.01 -0.54 -2.79
N ARG A 49 -2.04 0.34 -2.51
CA ARG A 49 -1.58 0.63 -1.15
C ARG A 49 -2.75 1.08 -0.26
N ASN A 50 -3.55 2.04 -0.74
CA ASN A 50 -4.70 2.55 0.01
C ASN A 50 -5.73 1.47 0.31
N ALA A 51 -6.02 0.57 -0.65
CA ALA A 51 -6.93 -0.55 -0.43
C ALA A 51 -6.40 -1.53 0.63
N ILE A 52 -5.10 -1.82 0.62
CA ILE A 52 -4.45 -2.68 1.63
C ILE A 52 -4.52 -2.01 3.01
N GLU A 53 -4.19 -0.73 3.09
CA GLU A 53 -4.20 0.04 4.34
C GLU A 53 -5.61 0.18 4.92
N SER A 54 -6.62 0.41 4.08
CA SER A 54 -8.03 0.45 4.50
C SER A 54 -8.47 -0.88 5.09
N ALA A 55 -8.18 -1.99 4.41
CA ALA A 55 -8.49 -3.33 4.93
C ALA A 55 -7.83 -3.59 6.30
N PHE A 56 -6.56 -3.23 6.47
CA PHE A 56 -5.89 -3.37 7.77
C PHE A 56 -6.38 -2.38 8.83
N GLY A 57 -6.78 -1.17 8.44
CA GLY A 57 -7.39 -0.19 9.35
C GLY A 57 -8.70 -0.69 9.92
N VAL A 58 -9.59 -1.21 9.05
CA VAL A 58 -10.86 -1.82 9.45
C VAL A 58 -10.62 -3.02 10.37
N LEU A 59 -9.68 -3.89 9.99
CA LEU A 59 -9.34 -5.06 10.79
C LEU A 59 -8.88 -4.67 12.20
N LYS A 60 -8.08 -3.61 12.34
CA LYS A 60 -7.61 -3.10 13.65
C LYS A 60 -8.73 -2.47 14.48
N LYS A 61 -9.70 -1.80 13.84
CA LYS A 61 -10.84 -1.19 14.54
C LYS A 61 -11.82 -2.25 15.06
N ILE A 62 -12.14 -3.23 14.24
CA ILE A 62 -13.02 -4.35 14.61
C ILE A 62 -12.33 -5.24 15.66
N PHE A 63 -11.07 -5.58 15.45
CA PHE A 63 -10.31 -6.47 16.31
C PHE A 63 -9.22 -5.70 17.05
N SER A 64 -9.63 -4.97 18.10
CA SER A 64 -8.72 -4.23 18.97
C SER A 64 -7.58 -5.09 19.52
N ILE A 65 -7.73 -6.42 19.63
CA ILE A 65 -6.66 -7.34 20.03
C ILE A 65 -5.41 -7.25 19.12
N ILE A 66 -5.56 -6.88 17.85
CA ILE A 66 -4.44 -6.68 16.92
C ILE A 66 -3.62 -5.44 17.32
N THR A 67 -4.29 -4.39 17.80
CA THR A 67 -3.66 -3.13 18.23
C THR A 67 -3.16 -3.21 19.67
N SER A 68 -3.94 -3.84 20.55
CA SER A 68 -3.67 -3.98 21.99
C SER A 68 -2.71 -5.13 22.32
N GLY A 69 -2.42 -6.01 21.35
CA GLY A 69 -1.55 -7.19 21.50
C GLY A 69 -0.06 -6.89 21.76
N SER A 70 0.33 -5.61 21.82
CA SER A 70 1.63 -5.16 22.36
C SER A 70 1.82 -5.57 23.83
N GLU A 71 0.73 -5.64 24.60
CA GLU A 71 0.78 -5.94 26.04
C GLU A 71 0.76 -7.44 26.36
N ALA A 72 0.39 -8.27 25.40
CA ALA A 72 0.38 -9.72 25.55
C ALA A 72 1.70 -10.33 25.01
N HIS A 73 2.43 -11.02 25.89
CA HIS A 73 3.66 -11.75 25.57
C HIS A 73 3.41 -13.02 24.74
N HIS A 74 2.71 -12.88 23.62
CA HIS A 74 2.52 -13.93 22.64
C HIS A 74 3.74 -14.05 21.72
N ASP A 75 4.10 -15.28 21.36
CA ASP A 75 5.13 -15.52 20.35
C ASP A 75 4.65 -15.10 18.94
N VAL A 76 5.58 -15.05 18.00
CA VAL A 76 5.30 -14.61 16.62
C VAL A 76 4.29 -15.53 15.92
N ASN A 77 4.29 -16.82 16.24
CA ASN A 77 3.39 -17.80 15.63
C ASN A 77 1.95 -17.57 16.09
N THR A 78 1.75 -17.41 17.40
CA THR A 78 0.46 -17.11 18.02
C THR A 78 -0.10 -15.80 17.50
N ARG A 79 0.73 -14.76 17.35
CA ARG A 79 0.31 -13.48 16.74
C ARG A 79 -0.14 -13.66 15.29
N SER A 80 0.56 -14.49 14.52
CA SER A 80 0.20 -14.79 13.14
C SER A 80 -1.13 -15.55 13.04
N GLU A 81 -1.37 -16.49 13.95
CA GLU A 81 -2.65 -17.22 14.07
C GLU A 81 -3.81 -16.30 14.45
N ILE A 82 -3.59 -15.36 15.38
CA ILE A 82 -4.59 -14.34 15.76
C ILE A 82 -4.95 -13.49 14.53
N VAL A 83 -3.96 -12.99 13.79
CA VAL A 83 -4.21 -12.19 12.58
C VAL A 83 -4.98 -13.01 11.54
N LEU A 84 -4.61 -14.27 11.31
CA LEU A 84 -5.33 -15.16 10.39
C LEU A 84 -6.79 -15.39 10.82
N ALA A 85 -7.03 -15.64 12.10
CA ALA A 85 -8.37 -15.81 12.64
C ALA A 85 -9.21 -14.54 12.46
N CYS A 86 -8.64 -13.36 12.73
CA CYS A 86 -9.29 -12.08 12.49
C CYS A 86 -9.63 -11.87 11.01
N CYS A 87 -8.73 -12.21 10.08
CA CYS A 87 -9.00 -12.12 8.64
C CYS A 87 -10.16 -13.02 8.20
N ILE A 88 -10.21 -14.26 8.72
CA ILE A 88 -11.30 -15.20 8.42
C ILE A 88 -12.64 -14.65 8.94
N LEU A 89 -12.66 -14.18 10.19
CA LEU A 89 -13.86 -13.60 10.80
C LEU A 89 -14.29 -12.31 10.10
N HIS A 90 -13.34 -11.47 9.68
CA HIS A 90 -13.61 -10.27 8.91
C HIS A 90 -14.30 -10.59 7.58
N ASN A 91 -13.75 -11.55 6.82
CA ASN A 91 -14.35 -11.98 5.55
C ASN A 91 -15.77 -12.54 5.75
N PHE A 92 -15.99 -13.27 6.84
CA PHE A 92 -17.32 -13.74 7.20
C PHE A 92 -18.27 -12.57 7.49
N LEU A 93 -17.87 -11.62 8.35
CA LEU A 93 -18.71 -10.47 8.69
C LEU A 93 -19.03 -9.60 7.46
N LEU A 94 -18.07 -9.35 6.57
CA LEU A 94 -18.31 -8.61 5.33
C LEU A 94 -19.35 -9.27 4.42
N MET A 95 -19.50 -10.60 4.46
CA MET A 95 -20.50 -11.30 3.65
C MET A 95 -21.92 -11.21 4.21
N TYR A 96 -22.08 -11.07 5.52
CA TYR A 96 -23.37 -11.20 6.19
C TYR A 96 -23.89 -9.88 6.78
N ASP A 97 -23.00 -9.03 7.31
CA ASP A 97 -23.33 -7.77 7.98
C ASP A 97 -22.13 -6.81 7.95
N PRO A 98 -21.90 -6.10 6.82
CA PRO A 98 -20.80 -5.15 6.71
C PRO A 98 -21.07 -3.90 7.56
N ASP A 99 -20.13 -3.55 8.44
CA ASP A 99 -20.17 -2.29 9.20
C ASP A 99 -19.69 -1.13 8.32
N GLU A 100 -20.64 -0.51 7.62
CA GLU A 100 -20.43 0.63 6.71
C GLU A 100 -19.89 1.88 7.43
N ASP A 101 -20.17 2.04 8.72
CA ASP A 101 -19.72 3.21 9.48
C ASP A 101 -18.23 3.10 9.80
N ILE A 102 -17.77 1.91 10.21
CA ILE A 102 -16.34 1.63 10.40
C ILE A 102 -15.56 1.79 9.08
N LEU A 103 -16.13 1.29 7.97
CA LEU A 103 -15.51 1.42 6.63
C LEU A 103 -15.29 2.90 6.26
N ARG A 104 -16.31 3.73 6.42
CA ARG A 104 -16.23 5.17 6.14
C ARG A 104 -15.25 5.90 7.06
N GLU A 105 -15.22 5.52 8.34
CA GLU A 105 -14.33 6.14 9.31
C GLU A 105 -12.85 5.87 8.95
N VAL A 106 -12.52 4.63 8.59
CA VAL A 106 -11.16 4.25 8.15
C VAL A 106 -10.77 4.94 6.84
N ASP A 107 -11.68 4.96 5.86
CA ASP A 107 -11.42 5.64 4.59
C ASP A 107 -11.17 7.14 4.78
N LYS A 108 -11.89 7.78 5.72
CA LYS A 108 -11.68 9.17 6.08
C LYS A 108 -10.30 9.40 6.72
N GLU A 109 -9.91 8.57 7.69
CA GLU A 109 -8.59 8.66 8.33
C GLU A 109 -7.45 8.49 7.32
N LEU A 110 -7.59 7.56 6.36
CA LEU A 110 -6.59 7.37 5.30
C LEU A 110 -6.50 8.56 4.35
N MET A 111 -7.64 9.18 4.02
CA MET A 111 -7.65 10.43 3.25
C MET A 111 -6.92 11.56 3.99
N GLU A 112 -6.96 11.58 5.32
CA GLU A 112 -6.29 12.58 6.16
C GLU A 112 -4.77 12.29 6.28
N ASN A 113 -4.37 11.05 6.55
CA ASN A 113 -2.97 10.65 6.73
C ASN A 113 -2.10 10.80 5.47
N ASN A 114 -2.69 10.66 4.27
CA ASN A 114 -2.01 10.89 2.99
C ASN A 114 -1.48 12.33 2.78
N VAL A 115 -1.78 13.27 3.70
CA VAL A 115 -1.34 14.68 3.65
C VAL A 115 0.01 14.88 4.34
N GLU A 116 0.43 13.96 5.24
CA GLU A 116 1.59 14.18 6.12
C GLU A 116 2.88 13.46 5.68
N GLU A 117 2.83 12.60 4.65
CA GLU A 117 4.04 11.97 4.06
C GLU A 117 4.83 12.98 3.17
N GLU A 118 5.29 14.10 3.74
CA GLU A 118 6.30 14.95 3.10
C GLU A 118 7.68 14.27 3.18
N ASP A 119 8.20 13.95 2.00
CA ASP A 119 9.46 13.26 1.72
C ASP A 119 10.68 13.89 2.43
N SER A 120 11.07 13.33 3.57
CA SER A 120 12.32 13.66 4.26
C SER A 120 13.37 12.55 4.07
N GLY A 121 14.32 12.77 3.14
CA GLY A 121 15.51 11.88 3.02
C GLY A 121 16.37 12.07 1.77
N SER A 122 17.00 13.24 1.58
CA SER A 122 18.13 13.44 0.66
C SER A 122 19.39 12.76 1.27
N GLU A 123 20.23 12.01 0.55
CA GLU A 123 21.21 12.52 -0.42
C GLU A 123 21.70 11.47 -1.47
N ASN A 124 21.21 10.22 -1.49
CA ASN A 124 21.67 9.16 -2.42
C ASN A 124 20.77 8.92 -3.67
N ARG A 125 19.83 9.84 -3.94
CA ARG A 125 18.61 9.55 -4.71
C ARG A 125 18.79 9.26 -6.20
N GLU A 126 19.81 9.82 -6.86
CA GLU A 126 19.92 9.73 -8.33
C GLU A 126 20.57 8.42 -8.80
N ALA A 127 21.57 7.91 -8.09
CA ALA A 127 22.16 6.60 -8.37
C ALA A 127 21.15 5.47 -8.15
N ASP A 128 20.35 5.59 -7.09
CA ASP A 128 19.26 4.65 -6.79
C ASP A 128 18.16 4.69 -7.84
N ALA A 129 17.78 5.88 -8.34
CA ALA A 129 16.78 6.01 -9.39
C ALA A 129 17.22 5.36 -10.71
N LYS A 130 18.49 5.56 -11.12
CA LYS A 130 19.05 4.92 -12.32
C LYS A 130 19.17 3.41 -12.18
N THR A 131 19.53 2.94 -10.98
CA THR A 131 19.58 1.50 -10.66
C THR A 131 18.18 0.89 -10.69
N ALA A 132 17.19 1.61 -10.14
CA ALA A 132 15.81 1.18 -10.13
C ALA A 132 15.21 1.09 -11.55
N GLU A 133 15.53 2.05 -12.42
CA GLU A 133 15.07 2.06 -13.81
C GLU A 133 15.62 0.84 -14.58
N LYS A 134 16.90 0.52 -14.40
CA LYS A 134 17.50 -0.73 -14.93
C LYS A 134 16.79 -1.96 -14.39
N ILE A 135 16.54 -2.05 -13.08
CA ILE A 135 15.85 -3.22 -12.50
C ILE A 135 14.45 -3.40 -13.11
N ARG A 136 13.72 -2.32 -13.37
CA ARG A 136 12.39 -2.38 -14.01
C ARG A 136 12.50 -2.88 -15.45
N GLU A 137 13.47 -2.40 -16.21
CA GLU A 137 13.72 -2.84 -17.59
C GLU A 137 14.07 -4.33 -17.69
N TYR A 138 14.91 -4.85 -16.79
CA TYR A 138 15.32 -6.27 -16.81
C TYR A 138 14.33 -7.22 -16.12
N SER A 139 13.59 -6.75 -15.11
CA SER A 139 12.73 -7.61 -14.27
C SER A 139 11.25 -7.53 -14.62
N ILE A 140 10.78 -6.41 -15.17
CA ILE A 140 9.39 -6.17 -15.53
C ILE A 140 9.38 -5.90 -17.04
N PRO A 141 9.42 -6.95 -17.88
CA PRO A 141 9.65 -6.81 -19.32
C PRO A 141 8.58 -5.97 -20.05
N ASP A 142 7.48 -5.63 -19.38
CA ASP A 142 6.43 -4.81 -19.96
C ASP A 142 5.60 -4.11 -18.87
N VAL A 143 6.12 -3.00 -18.34
CA VAL A 143 5.41 -2.14 -17.36
C VAL A 143 4.10 -1.61 -17.96
N GLU A 144 4.05 -1.40 -19.28
CA GLU A 144 2.82 -1.03 -20.00
C GLU A 144 1.78 -2.13 -19.96
N SER A 145 2.16 -3.41 -20.13
CA SER A 145 1.21 -4.52 -19.99
C SER A 145 0.70 -4.73 -18.56
N LEU A 146 1.48 -4.35 -17.54
CA LEU A 146 1.03 -4.36 -16.13
C LEU A 146 0.02 -3.24 -15.88
N CYS A 147 0.23 -2.09 -16.53
CA CYS A 147 -0.69 -0.95 -16.54
C CYS A 147 -1.93 -1.12 -17.43
N LEU A 148 -2.05 -2.20 -18.22
CA LEU A 148 -3.20 -2.46 -19.08
C LEU A 148 -4.07 -3.65 -18.61
N ARG A 149 -3.62 -4.41 -17.60
CA ARG A 149 -4.31 -5.62 -17.09
C ARG A 149 -5.10 -5.44 -15.78
N CYS A 150 -5.22 -4.21 -15.29
CA CYS A 150 -6.15 -3.85 -14.21
C CYS A 150 -7.07 -2.74 -14.69
#